data_AF-A0A3D5RB84-F1
#
_entry.id   AF-A0A3D5RB84-F1
#
_cell.length_a   1.000
_cell.length_b   1.000
_cell.length_c   1.000
_cell.angle_alpha   90.00
_cell.angle_beta   90.00
_cell.angle_gamma   90.00
#
_symmetry.space_group_name_H-M   'P 1'
#
loop_
_entity.id
_entity.type
_entity.pdbx_description
1 polymer ?
#
loop_
_entity_poly.entity_id
_entity_poly.type
_entity_poly.pdbx_seq_one_letter_code
_entity_poly.pdbx_strand_id
1 'polypeptide(L)'
;MKRPIKFNIRELAGSMGDFGTLFPLAVGYIAINGMDPTGLLIMIGIANIATGLIYRLPMPIEPMKVIAVTAIAQQWEPSLIHAVGISTGIVWIIMALSGLMDRIAAIVPTSVVKGIQTGLGVMLSLQALKLMSDNIVLGIVALLIIILFKDNKYLPSAIVLVFGGILLMYFQGSLSEVVYKGINLPKFQLVSLKDMWQGMVLAGFAQIPLTATNAVIATAALIKDYWPDSDVSEKQLSANMGVMNLILPLFGGMPLCHGSGGLAGQYTFGARTGGTNIIEGGLEILLGLFLGSSIAIIFGSFPSGIIGAMMFFVGYKLILRGYKAYLLDGSKKNILTIIATVIGALILNMAAGFIFGMVVYYLIDKIEKNK
;
A
#
# COMPACT_ATOMS: atom_id res chain seq x y z
N MET A 1 -18.80 -17.59 -12.91
CA MET A 1 -17.90 -18.53 -12.19
C MET A 1 -16.94 -17.72 -11.33
N LYS A 2 -16.70 -18.12 -10.06
CA LYS A 2 -15.72 -17.44 -9.18
C LYS A 2 -14.30 -17.62 -9.75
N ARG A 3 -13.47 -16.56 -9.75
CA ARG A 3 -12.08 -16.62 -10.27
C ARG A 3 -11.25 -17.69 -9.52
N PRO A 4 -10.43 -18.49 -10.21
CA PRO A 4 -9.58 -19.49 -9.56
C PRO A 4 -8.43 -18.83 -8.80
N ILE A 5 -8.10 -19.36 -7.63
CA ILE A 5 -6.90 -19.01 -6.87
C ILE A 5 -5.77 -19.90 -7.39
N LYS A 6 -4.61 -19.32 -7.70
CA LYS A 6 -3.46 -20.06 -8.23
C LYS A 6 -2.27 -19.90 -7.28
N PHE A 7 -1.46 -20.94 -7.16
CA PHE A 7 -0.18 -20.92 -6.45
C PHE A 7 0.91 -21.24 -7.47
N ASN A 8 1.64 -20.23 -7.91
CA ASN A 8 2.71 -20.37 -8.88
C ASN A 8 3.77 -19.26 -8.69
N ILE A 9 4.87 -19.38 -9.41
CA ILE A 9 6.03 -18.48 -9.30
C ILE A 9 5.69 -17.00 -9.50
N ARG A 10 4.67 -16.67 -10.28
CA ARG A 10 4.23 -15.29 -10.50
C ARG A 10 3.46 -14.72 -9.33
N GLU A 11 2.68 -15.56 -8.64
CA GLU A 11 1.96 -15.17 -7.43
C GLU A 11 2.95 -15.00 -6.27
N LEU A 12 4.00 -15.83 -6.19
CA LEU A 12 5.11 -15.64 -5.25
C LEU A 12 5.93 -14.37 -5.56
N ALA A 13 6.19 -14.09 -6.83
CA ALA A 13 6.86 -12.84 -7.22
C ALA A 13 5.99 -11.61 -6.91
N GLY A 14 4.70 -11.74 -7.17
CA GLY A 14 3.70 -10.72 -6.89
C GLY A 14 3.56 -10.41 -5.40
N SER A 15 3.68 -11.41 -4.51
CA SER A 15 3.59 -11.23 -3.06
C SER A 15 4.74 -10.43 -2.45
N MET A 16 5.73 -10.04 -3.27
CA MET A 16 6.87 -9.21 -2.90
C MET A 16 6.76 -7.80 -3.51
N GLY A 17 5.70 -7.53 -4.28
CA GLY A 17 5.59 -6.35 -5.13
C GLY A 17 5.28 -5.04 -4.39
N ASP A 18 4.77 -5.13 -3.16
CA ASP A 18 4.42 -4.03 -2.26
C ASP A 18 5.41 -3.87 -1.10
N PHE A 19 6.53 -4.61 -1.08
CA PHE A 19 7.56 -4.45 -0.06
C PHE A 19 8.10 -3.01 0.02
N GLY A 20 8.12 -2.28 -1.10
CA GLY A 20 8.54 -0.88 -1.12
C GLY A 20 7.66 0.10 -0.36
N THR A 21 6.39 -0.22 -0.20
CA THR A 21 5.42 0.58 0.56
C THR A 21 5.22 0.03 1.96
N LEU A 22 5.41 -1.29 2.16
CA LEU A 22 5.27 -1.97 3.45
C LEU A 22 6.50 -1.80 4.37
N PHE A 23 7.70 -2.18 3.90
CA PHE A 23 8.89 -2.34 4.76
C PHE A 23 9.29 -1.05 5.49
N PRO A 24 9.41 0.12 4.83
CA PRO A 24 9.88 1.32 5.52
C PRO A 24 9.00 1.72 6.72
N LEU A 25 7.68 1.56 6.59
CA LEU A 25 6.73 1.93 7.63
C LEU A 25 6.64 0.84 8.71
N ALA A 26 6.68 -0.44 8.34
CA ALA A 26 6.72 -1.54 9.31
C ALA A 26 8.01 -1.50 10.16
N VAL A 27 9.17 -1.28 9.54
CA VAL A 27 10.46 -1.09 10.23
C VAL A 27 10.40 0.14 11.13
N GLY A 28 9.85 1.26 10.65
CA GLY A 28 9.69 2.47 11.47
C GLY A 28 8.85 2.22 12.72
N TYR A 29 7.71 1.55 12.59
CA TYR A 29 6.87 1.19 13.73
C TYR A 29 7.59 0.29 14.74
N ILE A 30 8.37 -0.67 14.27
CA ILE A 30 9.10 -1.59 15.15
C ILE A 30 10.28 -0.89 15.83
N ALA A 31 11.13 -0.25 15.04
CA ALA A 31 12.41 0.29 15.51
C ALA A 31 12.27 1.61 16.26
N ILE A 32 11.29 2.45 15.90
CA ILE A 32 11.10 3.78 16.48
C ILE A 32 9.98 3.78 17.51
N ASN A 33 8.83 3.20 17.19
CA ASN A 33 7.68 3.18 18.10
C ASN A 33 7.67 1.98 19.05
N GLY A 34 8.56 1.00 18.87
CA GLY A 34 8.63 -0.17 19.74
C GLY A 34 7.43 -1.12 19.60
N MET A 35 6.75 -1.12 18.45
CA MET A 35 5.68 -2.09 18.19
C MET A 35 6.23 -3.52 18.17
N ASP A 36 5.50 -4.46 18.77
CA ASP A 36 5.85 -5.88 18.73
C ASP A 36 5.73 -6.43 17.30
N PRO A 37 6.83 -6.86 16.66
CA PRO A 37 6.81 -7.37 15.30
C PRO A 37 5.94 -8.62 15.13
N THR A 38 5.78 -9.40 16.20
CA THR A 38 5.00 -10.64 16.21
C THR A 38 3.53 -10.34 15.90
N GLY A 39 2.92 -9.48 16.72
CA GLY A 39 1.54 -9.05 16.53
C GLY A 39 1.35 -8.33 15.20
N LEU A 40 2.29 -7.45 14.85
CA LEU A 40 2.24 -6.69 13.61
C LEU A 40 2.19 -7.61 12.37
N LEU A 41 3.14 -8.52 12.22
CA LEU A 41 3.21 -9.38 11.03
C LEU A 41 2.11 -10.43 10.98
N ILE A 42 1.78 -11.07 12.11
CA ILE A 42 0.72 -12.09 12.12
C ILE A 42 -0.62 -11.44 11.74
N MET A 43 -0.91 -10.24 12.24
CA MET A 43 -2.16 -9.55 11.92
C MET A 43 -2.24 -9.09 10.46
N ILE A 44 -1.14 -8.57 9.89
CA ILE A 44 -1.09 -8.26 8.46
C ILE A 44 -1.29 -9.54 7.64
N GLY A 45 -0.64 -10.63 8.03
CA GLY A 45 -0.77 -11.89 7.32
C GLY A 45 -2.16 -12.51 7.38
N ILE A 46 -2.86 -12.38 8.51
CA ILE A 46 -4.28 -12.76 8.62
C ILE A 46 -5.13 -11.91 7.69
N ALA A 47 -4.92 -10.59 7.65
CA ALA A 47 -5.63 -9.71 6.70
C ALA A 47 -5.37 -10.12 5.26
N ASN A 48 -4.11 -10.37 4.90
CA ASN A 48 -3.70 -10.80 3.57
C ASN A 48 -4.39 -12.11 3.16
N ILE A 49 -4.35 -13.15 3.99
CA ILE A 49 -5.04 -14.41 3.70
C ILE A 49 -6.54 -14.19 3.55
N ALA A 50 -7.17 -13.43 4.46
CA ALA A 50 -8.60 -13.16 4.42
C ALA A 50 -9.01 -12.42 3.14
N THR A 51 -8.29 -11.36 2.75
CA THR A 51 -8.60 -10.58 1.54
C THR A 51 -8.32 -11.37 0.26
N GLY A 52 -7.26 -12.18 0.25
CA GLY A 52 -6.98 -13.12 -0.83
C GLY A 52 -8.11 -14.12 -1.06
N LEU A 53 -8.71 -14.64 0.01
CA LEU A 53 -9.85 -15.56 -0.05
C LEU A 53 -11.17 -14.87 -0.44
N ILE A 54 -11.42 -13.67 0.10
CA ILE A 54 -12.65 -12.89 -0.13
C ILE A 54 -12.69 -12.37 -1.58
N TYR A 55 -11.66 -11.65 -2.00
CA TYR A 55 -11.64 -10.97 -3.30
C TYR A 55 -11.14 -11.86 -4.43
N ARG A 56 -10.35 -12.90 -4.12
CA ARG A 56 -9.74 -13.82 -5.11
C ARG A 56 -8.91 -13.08 -6.17
N LEU A 57 -8.41 -11.92 -5.81
CA LEU A 57 -7.58 -11.01 -6.58
C LEU A 57 -6.42 -10.55 -5.70
N PRO A 58 -5.31 -10.09 -6.29
CA PRO A 58 -4.29 -9.33 -5.58
C PRO A 58 -4.93 -8.14 -4.87
N MET A 59 -4.74 -8.04 -3.56
CA MET A 59 -5.35 -7.04 -2.69
C MET A 59 -4.35 -6.63 -1.60
N PRO A 60 -3.42 -5.69 -1.87
CA PRO A 60 -2.35 -5.37 -0.93
C PRO A 60 -2.90 -4.91 0.42
N ILE A 61 -2.14 -5.19 1.48
CA ILE A 61 -2.43 -4.75 2.84
C ILE A 61 -1.25 -3.92 3.31
N GLU A 62 -1.46 -2.61 3.41
CA GLU A 62 -0.40 -1.64 3.63
C GLU A 62 -0.69 -0.79 4.87
N PRO A 63 0.32 -0.29 5.59
CA PRO A 63 0.11 0.66 6.68
C PRO A 63 -0.54 1.97 6.20
N MET A 64 -1.43 2.51 7.04
CA MET A 64 -2.03 3.84 6.82
C MET A 64 -0.96 4.94 6.88
N LYS A 65 -0.55 5.43 5.71
CA LYS A 65 0.66 6.26 5.54
C LYS A 65 0.74 7.53 6.42
N VAL A 66 -0.34 8.33 6.53
CA VAL A 66 -0.31 9.56 7.35
C VAL A 66 -0.19 9.20 8.82
N ILE A 67 -0.94 8.20 9.29
CA ILE A 67 -0.82 7.73 10.67
C ILE A 67 0.60 7.21 10.94
N ALA A 68 1.14 6.38 10.05
CA ALA A 68 2.47 5.80 10.21
C ALA A 68 3.56 6.88 10.24
N VAL A 69 3.56 7.81 9.28
CA VAL A 69 4.55 8.90 9.25
C VAL A 69 4.46 9.77 10.49
N THR A 70 3.25 10.16 10.91
CA THR A 70 3.07 10.98 12.12
C THR A 70 3.50 10.23 13.38
N ALA A 71 3.11 8.97 13.52
CA ALA A 71 3.46 8.15 14.68
C ALA A 71 4.97 7.96 14.80
N ILE A 72 5.66 7.66 13.70
CA ILE A 72 7.12 7.50 13.67
C ILE A 72 7.79 8.84 13.99
N ALA A 73 7.36 9.93 13.35
CA ALA A 73 7.98 11.25 13.53
C ALA A 73 7.81 11.80 14.95
N GLN A 74 6.67 11.52 15.58
CA GLN A 74 6.35 11.96 16.94
C GLN A 74 6.62 10.89 18.00
N GLN A 75 7.22 9.76 17.62
CA GLN A 75 7.54 8.64 18.51
C GLN A 75 6.37 8.21 19.40
N TRP A 76 5.18 8.03 18.81
CA TRP A 76 4.02 7.57 19.54
C TRP A 76 4.26 6.23 20.22
N GLU A 77 3.66 6.07 21.41
CA GLU A 77 3.55 4.78 22.07
C GLU A 77 2.70 3.80 21.24
N PRO A 78 3.00 2.48 21.28
CA PRO A 78 2.21 1.47 20.58
C PRO A 78 0.71 1.51 20.89
N SER A 79 0.35 1.81 22.14
CA SER A 79 -1.06 1.90 22.58
C SER A 79 -1.85 2.94 21.78
N LEU A 80 -1.25 4.09 21.47
CA LEU A 80 -1.86 5.15 20.68
C LEU A 80 -2.04 4.73 19.22
N ILE A 81 -1.07 3.99 18.68
CA ILE A 81 -1.13 3.44 17.31
C ILE A 81 -2.25 2.40 17.19
N HIS A 82 -2.38 1.50 18.16
CA HIS A 82 -3.48 0.54 18.18
C HIS A 82 -4.84 1.22 18.33
N ALA A 83 -4.93 2.21 19.21
CA ALA A 83 -6.16 2.96 19.46
C ALA A 83 -6.64 3.72 18.23
N VAL A 84 -5.74 4.42 17.50
CA VAL A 84 -6.13 5.10 16.26
C VAL A 84 -6.54 4.13 15.15
N GLY A 85 -5.96 2.92 15.13
CA GLY A 85 -6.42 1.84 14.28
C GLY A 85 -7.90 1.56 14.51
N ILE A 86 -8.29 1.31 15.76
CA ILE A 86 -9.69 1.02 16.10
C ILE A 86 -10.62 2.17 15.76
N SER A 87 -10.26 3.41 16.09
CA SER A 87 -11.13 4.56 15.77
C SER A 87 -11.28 4.79 14.27
N THR A 88 -10.22 4.58 13.47
CA THR A 88 -10.35 4.61 12.00
C THR A 88 -11.19 3.45 11.49
N GLY A 89 -11.09 2.26 12.08
CA GLY A 89 -11.95 1.11 11.79
C GLY A 89 -13.43 1.44 11.97
N ILE A 90 -13.79 2.08 13.09
CA ILE A 90 -15.16 2.55 13.36
C ILE A 90 -15.63 3.52 12.25
N VAL A 91 -14.79 4.50 11.89
CA VAL A 91 -15.12 5.44 10.82
C VAL A 91 -15.39 4.70 9.50
N TRP A 92 -14.53 3.76 9.11
CA TRP A 92 -14.69 3.02 7.85
C TRP A 92 -15.93 2.12 7.84
N ILE A 93 -16.31 1.53 8.97
CA ILE A 93 -17.59 0.81 9.11
C ILE A 93 -18.77 1.78 8.89
N ILE A 94 -18.77 2.96 9.52
CA ILE A 94 -19.82 3.97 9.33
C ILE A 94 -19.90 4.41 7.86
N MET A 95 -18.75 4.66 7.23
CA MET A 95 -18.68 5.04 5.81
C MET A 95 -19.23 3.95 4.89
N ALA A 96 -18.96 2.67 5.20
CA ALA A 96 -19.45 1.54 4.43
C ALA A 96 -20.97 1.32 4.62
N LEU A 97 -21.47 1.42 5.86
CA LEU A 97 -22.89 1.23 6.17
C LEU A 97 -23.76 2.36 5.62
N SER A 98 -23.27 3.60 5.66
CA SER A 98 -23.99 4.77 5.13
C SER A 98 -24.04 4.84 3.61
N GLY A 99 -23.17 4.10 2.91
CA GLY A 99 -23.01 4.19 1.45
C GLY A 99 -22.42 5.53 0.98
N LEU A 100 -21.80 6.30 1.89
CA LEU A 100 -21.23 7.61 1.57
C LEU A 100 -20.09 7.49 0.55
N MET A 101 -19.27 6.44 0.64
CA MET A 101 -18.17 6.26 -0.31
C MET A 101 -18.64 5.98 -1.73
N ASP A 102 -19.73 5.22 -1.91
CA ASP A 102 -20.30 4.98 -3.23
C ASP A 102 -20.80 6.30 -3.85
N ARG A 103 -21.44 7.16 -3.04
CA ARG A 103 -21.90 8.49 -3.48
C ARG A 103 -20.75 9.43 -3.85
N ILE A 104 -19.69 9.43 -3.05
CA ILE A 104 -18.48 10.21 -3.35
C ILE A 104 -17.86 9.70 -4.65
N ALA A 105 -17.64 8.38 -4.77
CA ALA A 105 -17.03 7.79 -5.96
C ALA A 105 -17.83 8.08 -7.24
N ALA A 106 -19.17 8.06 -7.15
CA ALA A 106 -20.05 8.33 -8.30
C ALA A 106 -19.89 9.74 -8.89
N ILE A 107 -19.44 10.72 -8.10
CA ILE A 107 -19.18 12.07 -8.58
C ILE A 107 -17.72 12.29 -8.97
N VAL A 108 -16.80 11.35 -8.73
CA VAL A 108 -15.38 11.54 -9.07
C VAL A 108 -15.15 11.28 -10.56
N PRO A 109 -14.67 12.27 -11.33
CA PRO A 109 -14.31 12.07 -12.72
C PRO A 109 -13.11 11.12 -12.87
N THR A 110 -13.11 10.33 -13.94
CA THR A 110 -12.00 9.41 -14.27
C THR A 110 -10.66 10.16 -14.38
N SER A 111 -10.64 11.39 -14.88
CA SER A 111 -9.45 12.22 -14.96
C SER A 111 -8.84 12.57 -13.59
N VAL A 112 -9.66 12.78 -12.55
CA VAL A 112 -9.19 12.96 -11.17
C VAL A 112 -8.56 11.66 -10.65
N VAL A 113 -9.19 10.51 -10.91
CA VAL A 113 -8.65 9.20 -10.51
C VAL A 113 -7.31 8.92 -11.18
N LYS A 114 -7.18 9.17 -12.49
CA LYS A 114 -5.90 9.04 -13.20
C LYS A 114 -4.87 10.05 -12.69
N GLY A 115 -5.30 11.25 -12.29
CA GLY A 115 -4.48 12.25 -11.61
C GLY A 115 -3.91 11.73 -10.29
N ILE A 116 -4.74 11.14 -9.43
CA ILE A 116 -4.33 10.50 -8.16
C ILE A 116 -3.30 9.40 -8.42
N GLN A 117 -3.58 8.49 -9.36
CA GLN A 117 -2.68 7.39 -9.70
C GLN A 117 -1.33 7.90 -10.24
N THR A 118 -1.35 8.94 -11.08
CA THR A 118 -0.14 9.57 -11.62
C THR A 118 0.66 10.26 -10.52
N GLY A 119 0.00 11.04 -9.66
CA GLY A 119 0.63 11.72 -8.52
C GLY A 119 1.24 10.72 -7.55
N LEU A 120 0.55 9.60 -7.27
CA LEU A 120 1.09 8.50 -6.49
C LEU A 120 2.33 7.91 -7.15
N GLY A 121 2.28 7.67 -8.46
CA GLY A 121 3.42 7.16 -9.22
C GLY A 121 4.64 8.07 -9.09
N VAL A 122 4.46 9.39 -9.20
CA VAL A 122 5.55 10.37 -8.99
C VAL A 122 6.09 10.31 -7.56
N MET A 123 5.22 10.30 -6.54
CA MET A 123 5.66 10.21 -5.15
C MET A 123 6.43 8.92 -4.85
N LEU A 124 5.99 7.78 -5.38
CA LEU A 124 6.70 6.51 -5.26
C LEU A 124 8.06 6.57 -5.95
N SER A 125 8.14 7.16 -7.15
CA SER A 125 9.42 7.34 -7.85
C SER A 125 10.37 8.26 -7.08
N LEU A 126 9.89 9.37 -6.49
CA LEU A 126 10.72 10.26 -5.69
C LEU A 126 11.27 9.56 -4.43
N GLN A 127 10.41 8.85 -3.69
CA GLN A 127 10.86 8.09 -2.53
C GLN A 127 11.83 6.96 -2.93
N ALA A 128 11.65 6.37 -4.10
CA ALA A 128 12.50 5.32 -4.61
C ALA A 128 13.90 5.83 -4.94
N LEU A 129 14.00 7.01 -5.54
CA LEU A 129 15.29 7.67 -5.78
C LEU A 129 16.03 7.95 -4.47
N LYS A 130 15.31 8.32 -3.41
CA LYS A 130 15.91 8.47 -2.08
C LYS A 130 16.47 7.14 -1.56
N LEU A 131 15.71 6.05 -1.62
CA LEU A 131 16.19 4.72 -1.20
C LEU A 131 17.36 4.21 -2.05
N MET A 132 17.35 4.49 -3.35
CA MET A 132 18.46 4.14 -4.24
C MET A 132 19.70 4.99 -3.98
N SER A 133 19.57 6.20 -3.43
CA SER A 133 20.71 7.08 -3.18
C SER A 133 21.71 6.51 -2.16
N ASP A 134 21.25 5.64 -1.25
CA ASP A 134 22.11 4.94 -0.28
C ASP A 134 23.11 4.01 -0.99
N ASN A 135 22.70 3.39 -2.11
CA ASN A 135 23.56 2.57 -2.95
C ASN A 135 23.08 2.61 -4.41
N ILE A 136 23.52 3.65 -5.12
CA ILE A 136 23.04 3.94 -6.48
C ILE A 136 23.39 2.83 -7.47
N VAL A 137 24.55 2.19 -7.29
CA VAL A 137 25.01 1.10 -8.15
C VAL A 137 24.06 -0.09 -8.01
N LEU A 138 23.75 -0.50 -6.78
CA LEU A 138 22.82 -1.58 -6.52
C LEU A 138 21.41 -1.24 -7.06
N GLY A 139 20.96 -0.01 -6.86
CA GLY A 139 19.68 0.45 -7.41
C GLY A 139 19.63 0.35 -8.94
N ILE A 140 20.66 0.81 -9.64
CA ILE A 140 20.74 0.73 -11.12
C ILE A 140 20.79 -0.72 -11.58
N VAL A 141 21.61 -1.57 -10.94
CA VAL A 141 21.67 -3.01 -11.24
C VAL A 141 20.31 -3.67 -11.04
N ALA A 142 19.62 -3.35 -9.93
CA ALA A 142 18.29 -3.86 -9.66
C ALA A 142 17.27 -3.41 -10.73
N LEU A 143 17.31 -2.15 -11.17
CA LEU A 143 16.47 -1.66 -12.27
C LEU A 143 16.75 -2.39 -13.59
N LEU A 144 18.03 -2.65 -13.91
CA LEU A 144 18.40 -3.42 -15.10
C LEU A 144 17.85 -4.84 -15.03
N ILE A 145 17.95 -5.52 -13.87
CA ILE A 145 17.34 -6.83 -13.65
C ILE A 145 15.83 -6.76 -13.87
N ILE A 146 15.14 -5.74 -13.35
CA ILE A 146 13.70 -5.57 -13.59
C ILE A 146 13.41 -5.46 -15.08
N ILE A 147 14.12 -4.62 -15.82
CA ILE A 147 13.89 -4.39 -17.24
C ILE A 147 14.13 -5.67 -18.06
N LEU A 148 15.21 -6.41 -17.75
CA LEU A 148 15.59 -7.64 -18.45
C LEU A 148 14.62 -8.79 -18.16
N PHE A 149 14.11 -8.91 -16.94
CA PHE A 149 13.29 -10.04 -16.50
C PHE A 149 11.79 -9.76 -16.39
N LYS A 150 11.31 -8.52 -16.64
CA LYS A 150 9.88 -8.14 -16.48
C LYS A 150 8.90 -9.03 -17.25
N ASP A 151 9.29 -9.54 -18.42
CA ASP A 151 8.43 -10.36 -19.28
C ASP A 151 8.74 -11.87 -19.13
N ASN A 152 9.73 -12.23 -18.30
CA ASN A 152 10.12 -13.62 -18.08
C ASN A 152 9.10 -14.33 -17.19
N LYS A 153 8.47 -15.36 -17.75
CA LYS A 153 7.39 -16.11 -17.09
C LYS A 153 7.89 -17.09 -16.03
N TYR A 154 9.16 -17.50 -16.11
CA TYR A 154 9.77 -18.54 -15.29
C TYR A 154 10.67 -17.97 -14.19
N LEU A 155 11.31 -16.83 -14.47
CA LEU A 155 12.18 -16.14 -13.53
C LEU A 155 11.74 -14.67 -13.37
N PRO A 156 10.67 -14.41 -12.59
CA PRO A 156 10.22 -13.04 -12.32
C PRO A 156 11.30 -12.22 -11.61
N SER A 157 11.40 -10.94 -11.98
CA SER A 157 12.41 -10.03 -11.43
C SER A 157 12.34 -9.89 -9.91
N ALA A 158 11.14 -9.82 -9.31
CA ALA A 158 11.00 -9.70 -7.85
C ALA A 158 11.67 -10.85 -7.09
N ILE A 159 11.58 -12.08 -7.61
CA ILE A 159 12.23 -13.25 -7.00
C ILE A 159 13.75 -13.11 -7.07
N VAL A 160 14.29 -12.80 -8.26
CA VAL A 160 15.73 -12.58 -8.44
C VAL A 160 16.25 -11.52 -7.47
N LEU A 161 15.50 -10.42 -7.33
CA LEU A 161 15.86 -9.31 -6.47
C LEU A 161 15.78 -9.64 -4.99
N VAL A 162 14.72 -10.31 -4.54
CA VAL A 162 14.55 -10.66 -3.12
C VAL A 162 15.55 -11.71 -2.69
N PHE A 163 15.74 -12.77 -3.48
CA PHE A 163 16.80 -13.76 -3.21
C PHE A 163 18.19 -13.12 -3.29
N GLY A 164 18.44 -12.25 -4.26
CA GLY A 164 19.68 -11.49 -4.36
C GLY A 164 19.93 -10.60 -3.13
N GLY A 165 18.89 -9.93 -2.63
CA GLY A 165 18.95 -9.14 -1.40
C GLY A 165 19.30 -9.98 -0.17
N ILE A 166 18.67 -11.15 -0.02
CA ILE A 166 18.97 -12.09 1.07
C ILE A 166 20.41 -12.61 0.97
N LEU A 167 20.90 -12.91 -0.25
CA LEU A 167 22.31 -13.31 -0.45
C LEU A 167 23.27 -12.18 -0.08
N LEU A 168 22.97 -10.93 -0.44
CA LEU A 168 23.77 -9.77 -0.04
C LEU A 168 23.82 -9.64 1.49
N MET A 169 22.68 -9.80 2.17
CA MET A 169 22.62 -9.80 3.64
C MET A 169 23.45 -10.94 4.25
N TYR A 170 23.47 -12.11 3.61
CA TYR A 170 24.30 -13.23 4.04
C TYR A 170 25.80 -12.89 3.94
N PHE A 171 26.25 -12.39 2.79
CA PHE A 171 27.66 -12.03 2.58
C PHE A 171 28.11 -10.82 3.39
N GLN A 172 27.19 -9.92 3.75
CA GLN A 172 27.45 -8.81 4.66
C GLN A 172 27.48 -9.22 6.13
N GLY A 173 27.11 -10.46 6.46
CA GLY A 173 27.06 -10.97 7.82
C GLY A 173 25.82 -10.59 8.62
N SER A 174 24.91 -9.76 8.08
CA SER A 174 23.70 -9.31 8.79
C SER A 174 22.78 -10.47 9.21
N LEU A 175 22.78 -11.57 8.46
CA LEU A 175 22.01 -12.76 8.83
C LEU A 175 22.55 -13.49 10.07
N SER A 176 23.81 -13.26 10.47
CA SER A 176 24.37 -13.84 11.69
C SER A 176 23.77 -13.25 12.97
N GLU A 177 23.17 -12.06 12.88
CA GLU A 177 22.47 -11.39 13.99
C GLU A 177 21.02 -11.88 14.15
N VAL A 178 20.52 -12.71 13.22
CA VAL A 178 19.18 -13.28 13.30
C VAL A 178 19.16 -14.39 14.34
N VAL A 179 18.34 -14.23 15.38
CA VAL A 179 18.25 -15.16 16.51
C VAL A 179 16.83 -15.70 16.62
N TYR A 180 16.73 -17.03 16.55
CA TYR A 180 15.50 -17.75 16.88
C TYR A 180 15.34 -17.85 18.40
N LYS A 181 14.30 -17.23 18.96
CA LYS A 181 13.99 -17.27 20.40
C LYS A 181 12.80 -18.15 20.76
N GLY A 182 12.35 -19.00 19.84
CA GLY A 182 11.12 -19.80 19.99
C GLY A 182 9.92 -19.18 19.28
N ILE A 183 8.77 -19.83 19.44
CA ILE A 183 7.49 -19.36 18.87
C ILE A 183 6.97 -18.19 19.69
N ASN A 184 6.72 -17.06 19.03
CA ASN A 184 6.09 -15.88 19.62
C ASN A 184 4.63 -15.82 19.20
N LEU A 185 3.74 -15.51 20.15
CA LEU A 185 2.30 -15.35 19.88
C LEU A 185 1.89 -13.88 20.05
N PRO A 186 0.89 -13.41 19.29
CA PRO A 186 0.40 -12.05 19.41
C PRO A 186 -0.21 -11.85 20.81
N LYS A 187 0.05 -10.68 21.40
CA LYS A 187 -0.50 -10.29 22.69
C LYS A 187 -1.72 -9.42 22.51
N PHE A 188 -2.72 -9.63 23.35
CA PHE A 188 -3.91 -8.79 23.40
C PHE A 188 -3.53 -7.37 23.85
N GLN A 189 -4.07 -6.36 23.16
CA GLN A 189 -3.81 -4.94 23.40
C GLN A 189 -5.06 -4.29 23.96
N LEU A 190 -4.92 -3.61 25.09
CA LEU A 190 -5.95 -2.74 25.63
C LEU A 190 -5.84 -1.36 24.98
N VAL A 191 -6.97 -0.80 24.57
CA VAL A 191 -7.05 0.56 24.03
C VAL A 191 -7.97 1.42 24.88
N SER A 192 -7.62 2.70 25.01
CA SER A 192 -8.44 3.67 25.73
C SER A 192 -9.20 4.58 24.77
N LEU A 193 -10.42 4.99 25.16
CA LEU A 193 -11.20 5.97 24.38
C LEU A 193 -10.46 7.31 24.24
N LYS A 194 -9.63 7.66 25.23
CA LYS A 194 -8.79 8.86 25.20
C LYS A 194 -7.76 8.79 24.07
N ASP A 195 -7.04 7.68 23.97
CA ASP A 195 -6.03 7.47 22.94
C ASP A 195 -6.67 7.37 21.55
N MET A 196 -7.87 6.76 21.46
CA MET A 196 -8.65 6.74 20.23
C MET A 196 -8.94 8.17 19.74
N TRP A 197 -9.46 9.03 20.61
CA TRP A 197 -9.72 10.43 20.27
C TRP A 197 -8.45 11.20 19.92
N GLN A 198 -7.40 11.05 20.73
CA GLN A 198 -6.12 11.72 20.53
C GLN A 198 -5.50 11.33 19.18
N GLY A 199 -5.46 10.03 18.86
CA GLY A 199 -4.95 9.54 17.59
C GLY A 199 -5.75 10.06 16.39
N MET A 200 -7.07 10.17 16.53
CA MET A 200 -7.93 10.78 15.50
C MET A 200 -7.57 12.24 15.25
N VAL A 201 -7.40 13.03 16.31
CA VAL A 201 -7.03 14.45 16.21
C VAL A 201 -5.64 14.63 15.60
N LEU A 202 -4.66 13.82 16.01
CA LEU A 202 -3.29 13.98 15.57
C LEU A 202 -3.05 13.51 14.12
N ALA A 203 -3.72 12.45 13.67
CA ALA A 203 -3.51 11.92 12.32
C ALA A 203 -4.75 11.28 11.68
N GLY A 204 -5.67 10.70 12.45
CA GLY A 204 -6.79 9.93 11.90
C GLY A 204 -7.71 10.75 10.98
N PHE A 205 -8.04 12.01 11.33
CA PHE A 205 -8.87 12.85 10.46
C PHE A 205 -8.16 13.20 9.14
N ALA A 206 -6.86 13.44 9.17
CA ALA A 206 -6.07 13.68 7.96
C ALA A 206 -5.90 12.42 7.10
N GLN A 207 -5.92 11.23 7.73
CA GLN A 207 -5.82 9.94 7.05
C GLN A 207 -7.09 9.57 6.28
N ILE A 208 -8.29 9.97 6.72
CA ILE A 208 -9.55 9.59 6.08
C ILE A 208 -9.59 10.00 4.60
N PRO A 209 -9.35 11.27 4.22
CA PRO A 209 -9.37 11.67 2.82
C PRO A 209 -8.30 10.98 1.95
N LEU A 210 -7.10 10.76 2.48
CA LEU A 210 -6.04 10.05 1.77
C LEU A 210 -6.45 8.60 1.49
N THR A 211 -7.04 7.93 2.48
CA THR A 211 -7.49 6.55 2.35
C THR A 211 -8.69 6.44 1.41
N ALA A 212 -9.65 7.37 1.49
CA ALA A 212 -10.80 7.43 0.57
C ALA A 212 -10.34 7.56 -0.89
N THR A 213 -9.36 8.42 -1.15
CA THR A 213 -8.88 8.68 -2.52
C THR A 213 -7.97 7.57 -3.04
N ASN A 214 -7.00 7.10 -2.25
CA ASN A 214 -6.02 6.10 -2.69
C ASN A 214 -6.52 4.66 -2.50
N ALA A 215 -6.96 4.30 -1.30
CA ALA A 215 -7.26 2.92 -0.90
C ALA A 215 -8.68 2.47 -1.28
N VAL A 216 -9.59 3.42 -1.53
CA VAL A 216 -10.96 3.12 -1.97
C VAL A 216 -11.12 3.44 -3.45
N ILE A 217 -11.19 4.71 -3.83
CA ILE A 217 -11.57 5.14 -5.19
C ILE A 217 -10.51 4.74 -6.22
N ALA A 218 -9.26 5.12 -6.02
CA ALA A 218 -8.20 4.79 -6.98
C ALA A 218 -7.90 3.29 -7.04
N THR A 219 -8.09 2.58 -5.93
CA THR A 219 -7.91 1.12 -5.86
C THR A 219 -9.05 0.40 -6.59
N ALA A 220 -10.31 0.75 -6.35
CA ALA A 220 -11.46 0.18 -7.06
C ALA A 220 -11.35 0.40 -8.58
N ALA A 221 -11.00 1.63 -8.99
CA ALA A 221 -10.77 1.94 -10.40
C ALA A 221 -9.61 1.13 -11.00
N LEU A 222 -8.51 0.97 -10.24
CA LEU A 222 -7.37 0.18 -10.69
C LEU A 222 -7.69 -1.32 -10.79
N ILE A 223 -8.50 -1.85 -9.87
CA ILE A 223 -9.02 -3.22 -9.95
C ILE A 223 -9.85 -3.38 -11.23
N LYS A 224 -10.72 -2.42 -11.56
CA LYS A 224 -11.52 -2.47 -12.79
C LYS A 224 -10.67 -2.40 -14.05
N ASP A 225 -9.60 -1.59 -14.04
CA ASP A 225 -8.64 -1.51 -15.15
C ASP A 225 -7.91 -2.85 -15.37
N TYR A 226 -7.49 -3.52 -14.29
CA TYR A 226 -6.74 -4.78 -14.38
C TYR A 226 -7.64 -6.00 -14.60
N TRP A 227 -8.84 -5.98 -14.04
CA TRP A 227 -9.83 -7.04 -14.11
C TRP A 227 -11.21 -6.44 -14.42
N PRO A 228 -11.53 -6.21 -15.70
CA PRO A 228 -12.79 -5.57 -16.12
C PRO A 228 -14.06 -6.27 -15.62
N ASP A 229 -14.04 -7.60 -15.48
CA ASP A 229 -15.18 -8.38 -14.96
C ASP A 229 -15.25 -8.41 -13.43
N SER A 230 -14.48 -7.55 -12.74
CA SER A 230 -14.49 -7.48 -11.28
C SER A 230 -15.63 -6.59 -10.78
N ASP A 231 -16.25 -7.02 -9.69
CA ASP A 231 -17.36 -6.33 -9.02
C ASP A 231 -16.95 -5.78 -7.64
N VAL A 232 -15.64 -5.62 -7.41
CA VAL A 232 -15.13 -5.04 -6.16
C VAL A 232 -15.50 -3.57 -6.10
N SER A 233 -16.39 -3.23 -5.17
CA SER A 233 -16.92 -1.88 -4.95
C SER A 233 -16.19 -1.12 -3.86
N GLU A 234 -16.33 0.20 -3.88
CA GLU A 234 -15.83 1.13 -2.87
C GLU A 234 -16.39 0.81 -1.48
N LYS A 235 -17.66 0.44 -1.39
CA LYS A 235 -18.28 -0.06 -0.16
C LYS A 235 -17.60 -1.32 0.38
N GLN A 236 -17.26 -2.29 -0.47
CA GLN A 236 -16.57 -3.51 -0.02
C GLN A 236 -15.17 -3.20 0.52
N LEU A 237 -14.41 -2.35 -0.19
CA LEU A 237 -13.09 -1.91 0.28
C LEU A 237 -13.20 -1.17 1.62
N SER A 238 -14.17 -0.27 1.75
CA SER A 238 -14.43 0.46 3.00
C SER A 238 -14.81 -0.47 4.15
N ALA A 239 -15.70 -1.44 3.91
CA ALA A 239 -16.13 -2.39 4.92
C ALA A 239 -14.97 -3.29 5.39
N ASN A 240 -14.17 -3.81 4.46
CA ASN A 240 -13.03 -4.65 4.78
C ASN A 240 -11.98 -3.89 5.60
N MET A 241 -11.66 -2.65 5.19
CA MET A 241 -10.78 -1.78 5.97
C MET A 241 -11.36 -1.48 7.36
N GLY A 242 -12.67 -1.26 7.47
CA GLY A 242 -13.34 -1.10 8.76
C GLY A 242 -13.16 -2.30 9.68
N VAL A 243 -13.44 -3.51 9.17
CA VAL A 243 -13.32 -4.76 9.93
C VAL A 243 -11.87 -5.01 10.37
N MET A 244 -10.91 -4.90 9.44
CA MET A 244 -9.51 -5.20 9.77
C MET A 244 -8.95 -4.21 10.79
N ASN A 245 -9.28 -2.93 10.71
CA ASN A 245 -8.81 -1.93 11.69
C ASN A 245 -9.58 -1.96 13.01
N LEU A 246 -10.79 -2.52 13.05
CA LEU A 246 -11.53 -2.71 14.30
C LEU A 246 -10.99 -3.89 15.12
N ILE A 247 -10.49 -4.93 14.45
CA ILE A 247 -10.12 -6.20 15.08
C ILE A 247 -8.60 -6.32 15.28
N LEU A 248 -7.81 -6.11 14.23
CA LEU A 248 -6.39 -6.45 14.23
C LEU A 248 -5.56 -5.67 15.26
N PRO A 249 -5.82 -4.37 15.52
CA PRO A 249 -5.07 -3.65 16.54
C PRO A 249 -5.20 -4.23 17.94
N LEU A 250 -6.30 -4.92 18.26
CA LEU A 250 -6.48 -5.62 19.54
C LEU A 250 -5.49 -6.78 19.75
N PHE A 251 -4.80 -7.20 18.69
CA PHE A 251 -3.83 -8.30 18.71
C PHE A 251 -2.43 -7.85 18.25
N GLY A 252 -2.14 -6.55 18.36
CA GLY A 252 -0.83 -6.00 18.00
C GLY A 252 -0.71 -5.54 16.55
N GLY A 253 -1.80 -5.53 15.77
CA GLY A 253 -1.81 -4.98 14.42
C GLY A 253 -1.64 -3.46 14.40
N MET A 254 -0.96 -2.95 13.38
CA MET A 254 -0.95 -1.52 13.06
C MET A 254 -2.21 -1.13 12.27
N PRO A 255 -2.51 0.17 12.09
CA PRO A 255 -3.57 0.62 11.19
C PRO A 255 -3.25 0.28 9.72
N LEU A 256 -4.17 -0.42 9.06
CA LEU A 256 -3.98 -0.97 7.70
C LEU A 256 -4.97 -0.36 6.70
N CYS A 257 -4.59 -0.32 5.44
CA CYS A 257 -5.48 -0.01 4.33
C CYS A 257 -5.12 -0.86 3.11
N HIS A 258 -5.95 -0.79 2.07
CA HIS A 258 -5.50 -1.16 0.74
C HIS A 258 -4.68 -0.02 0.11
N GLY A 259 -4.22 -0.21 -1.11
CA GLY A 259 -3.64 0.90 -1.86
C GLY A 259 -3.44 0.59 -3.33
N SER A 260 -3.67 1.60 -4.17
CA SER A 260 -3.46 1.48 -5.61
C SER A 260 -1.97 1.29 -5.95
N GLY A 261 -1.08 1.77 -5.07
CA GLY A 261 0.38 1.58 -5.15
C GLY A 261 0.78 0.12 -4.98
N GLY A 262 0.45 -0.49 -3.83
CA GLY A 262 0.71 -1.91 -3.60
C GLY A 262 0.05 -2.80 -4.66
N LEU A 263 -1.18 -2.47 -5.10
CA LEU A 263 -1.89 -3.26 -6.10
C LEU A 263 -1.18 -3.19 -7.46
N ALA A 264 -0.71 -2.00 -7.82
CA ALA A 264 0.14 -1.84 -9.00
C ALA A 264 1.46 -2.59 -8.84
N GLY A 265 2.04 -2.63 -7.64
CA GLY A 265 3.22 -3.42 -7.30
C GLY A 265 3.03 -4.91 -7.54
N GLN A 266 2.09 -5.52 -6.80
CA GLN A 266 1.75 -6.93 -6.92
C GLN A 266 1.43 -7.31 -8.38
N TYR A 267 0.62 -6.50 -9.09
CA TYR A 267 0.31 -6.75 -10.49
C TYR A 267 1.54 -6.63 -11.40
N THR A 268 2.39 -5.62 -11.19
CA THR A 268 3.60 -5.39 -11.99
C THR A 268 4.58 -6.56 -11.89
N PHE A 269 4.70 -7.16 -10.70
CA PHE A 269 5.59 -8.28 -10.44
C PHE A 269 4.96 -9.66 -10.64
N GLY A 270 3.72 -9.72 -11.12
CA GLY A 270 3.15 -10.93 -11.72
C GLY A 270 1.87 -11.47 -11.09
N ALA A 271 1.43 -10.91 -9.96
CA ALA A 271 0.21 -11.37 -9.28
C ALA A 271 -1.03 -11.20 -10.16
N ARG A 272 -1.86 -12.24 -10.26
CA ARG A 272 -3.14 -12.19 -11.00
C ARG A 272 -4.32 -12.73 -10.20
N THR A 273 -4.09 -13.41 -9.08
CA THR A 273 -5.14 -14.02 -8.26
C THR A 273 -4.93 -13.72 -6.78
N GLY A 274 -5.89 -14.09 -5.93
CA GLY A 274 -5.73 -13.98 -4.48
C GLY A 274 -4.65 -14.90 -3.89
N GLY A 275 -4.03 -15.76 -4.71
CA GLY A 275 -2.91 -16.60 -4.28
C GLY A 275 -1.71 -15.79 -3.82
N THR A 276 -1.46 -14.62 -4.45
CA THR A 276 -0.43 -13.67 -4.01
C THR A 276 -0.57 -13.30 -2.54
N ASN A 277 -1.78 -12.94 -2.08
CA ASN A 277 -2.02 -12.52 -0.71
C ASN A 277 -1.96 -13.69 0.27
N ILE A 278 -2.40 -14.89 -0.15
CA ILE A 278 -2.30 -16.07 0.70
C ILE A 278 -0.83 -16.44 0.92
N ILE A 279 0.01 -16.33 -0.12
CA ILE A 279 1.45 -16.55 -0.02
C ILE A 279 2.09 -15.48 0.87
N GLU A 280 1.80 -14.20 0.61
CA GLU A 280 2.28 -13.06 1.40
C GLU A 280 1.95 -13.25 2.88
N GLY A 281 0.66 -13.45 3.19
CA GLY A 281 0.22 -13.59 4.56
C GLY A 281 0.71 -14.86 5.24
N GLY A 282 0.92 -15.93 4.48
CA GLY A 282 1.61 -17.12 4.97
C GLY A 282 3.06 -16.82 5.38
N LEU A 283 3.80 -16.10 4.54
CA LEU A 283 5.17 -15.68 4.84
C LEU A 283 5.22 -14.74 6.05
N GLU A 284 4.31 -13.77 6.14
CA GLU A 284 4.22 -12.83 7.26
C GLU A 284 3.90 -13.53 8.58
N ILE A 285 2.94 -14.47 8.58
CA ILE A 285 2.62 -15.26 9.77
C ILE A 285 3.82 -16.11 10.20
N LEU A 286 4.50 -16.77 9.26
CA LEU A 286 5.71 -17.56 9.56
C LEU A 286 6.83 -16.67 10.13
N LEU A 287 7.07 -15.52 9.52
CA LEU A 287 8.06 -14.55 9.99
C LEU A 287 7.69 -14.03 11.39
N GLY A 288 6.43 -13.67 11.64
CA GLY A 288 5.96 -13.22 12.95
C GLY A 288 6.09 -14.29 14.03
N LEU A 289 5.65 -15.53 13.75
CA LEU A 289 5.69 -16.65 14.70
C LEU A 289 7.12 -17.04 15.07
N PHE A 290 8.00 -17.21 14.07
CA PHE A 290 9.32 -17.79 14.30
C PHE A 290 10.44 -16.76 14.42
N LEU A 291 10.32 -15.62 13.72
CA LEU A 291 11.40 -14.63 13.62
C LEU A 291 11.01 -13.25 14.17
N GLY A 292 9.90 -13.15 14.93
CA GLY A 292 9.40 -11.90 15.53
C GLY A 292 10.49 -11.05 16.20
N SER A 293 11.37 -11.68 16.99
CA SER A 293 12.48 -10.99 17.68
C SER A 293 13.58 -10.45 16.77
N SER A 294 13.61 -10.84 15.50
CA SER A 294 14.64 -10.47 14.52
C SER A 294 14.09 -9.71 13.31
N ILE A 295 12.79 -9.42 13.25
CA ILE A 295 12.18 -8.71 12.12
C ILE A 295 12.81 -7.34 11.88
N ALA A 296 13.10 -6.60 12.95
CA ALA A 296 13.76 -5.29 12.84
C ALA A 296 15.11 -5.39 12.10
N ILE A 297 15.88 -6.44 12.39
CA ILE A 297 17.16 -6.73 11.75
C ILE A 297 16.93 -7.20 10.31
N ILE A 298 16.05 -8.17 10.10
CA ILE A 298 15.80 -8.73 8.76
C ILE A 298 15.31 -7.65 7.79
N PHE A 299 14.33 -6.86 8.17
CA PHE A 299 13.77 -5.82 7.30
C PHE A 299 14.68 -4.58 7.24
N GLY A 300 15.33 -4.21 8.35
CA GLY A 300 16.23 -3.06 8.42
C GLY A 300 17.55 -3.27 7.67
N SER A 301 18.03 -4.52 7.57
CA SER A 301 19.24 -4.87 6.82
C SER A 301 18.96 -5.23 5.36
N PHE A 302 17.69 -5.32 4.92
CA PHE A 302 17.38 -5.62 3.52
C PHE A 302 17.84 -4.45 2.62
N PRO A 303 18.55 -4.70 1.50
CA PRO A 303 19.17 -3.62 0.74
C PRO A 303 18.18 -2.59 0.18
N SER A 304 18.26 -1.35 0.68
CA SER A 304 17.35 -0.25 0.32
C SER A 304 17.35 0.06 -1.18
N GLY A 305 18.49 -0.09 -1.87
CA GLY A 305 18.59 0.07 -3.32
C GLY A 305 17.70 -0.87 -4.12
N ILE A 306 17.49 -2.11 -3.65
CA ILE A 306 16.59 -3.08 -4.30
C ILE A 306 15.13 -2.66 -4.12
N ILE A 307 14.76 -2.31 -2.88
CA ILE A 307 13.41 -1.81 -2.55
C ILE A 307 13.10 -0.57 -3.39
N GLY A 308 14.05 0.38 -3.45
CA GLY A 308 13.97 1.58 -4.26
C GLY A 308 13.75 1.26 -5.73
N ALA A 309 14.55 0.39 -6.34
CA ALA A 309 14.39 0.00 -7.74
C ALA A 309 13.00 -0.61 -8.03
N MET A 310 12.50 -1.50 -7.16
CA MET A 310 11.18 -2.09 -7.31
C MET A 310 10.08 -1.01 -7.26
N MET A 311 10.13 -0.16 -6.23
CA MET A 311 9.17 0.92 -6.06
C MET A 311 9.23 1.96 -7.19
N PHE A 312 10.42 2.27 -7.71
CA PHE A 312 10.59 3.16 -8.85
C PHE A 312 9.87 2.62 -10.08
N PHE A 313 10.03 1.33 -10.37
CA PHE A 313 9.40 0.70 -11.52
C PHE A 313 7.87 0.67 -11.42
N VAL A 314 7.34 0.46 -10.22
CA VAL A 314 5.89 0.57 -9.95
C VAL A 314 5.41 2.01 -10.16
N GLY A 315 6.14 3.00 -9.64
CA GLY A 315 5.86 4.41 -9.85
C GLY A 315 5.84 4.78 -11.33
N TYR A 316 6.84 4.33 -12.09
CA TYR A 316 6.91 4.48 -13.55
C TYR A 316 5.70 3.88 -14.26
N LYS A 317 5.25 2.68 -13.87
CA LYS A 317 4.06 2.04 -14.47
C LYS A 317 2.78 2.82 -14.21
N LEU A 318 2.62 3.39 -13.02
CA LEU A 318 1.48 4.24 -12.67
C LEU A 318 1.49 5.56 -13.49
N ILE A 319 2.64 6.22 -13.57
CA ILE A 319 2.82 7.44 -14.39
C ILE A 319 2.51 7.13 -15.86
N LEU A 320 3.04 6.03 -16.40
CA LEU A 320 2.82 5.63 -17.79
C LEU A 320 1.34 5.35 -18.07
N ARG A 321 0.59 4.80 -17.10
CA ARG A 321 -0.86 4.61 -17.24
C ARG A 321 -1.58 5.96 -17.32
N GLY A 322 -1.23 6.91 -16.45
CA GLY A 322 -1.76 8.27 -16.51
C GLY A 322 -1.49 8.93 -17.86
N TYR A 323 -0.25 8.80 -18.36
CA TYR A 323 0.15 9.30 -19.67
C TYR A 323 -0.62 8.65 -20.84
N LYS A 324 -0.88 7.34 -20.78
CA LYS A 324 -1.72 6.68 -21.81
C LYS A 324 -3.16 7.17 -21.78
N ALA A 325 -3.72 7.43 -20.59
CA ALA A 325 -5.05 8.01 -20.48
C ALA A 325 -5.09 9.43 -21.10
N TYR A 326 -4.04 10.22 -20.89
CA TYR A 326 -3.86 11.52 -21.56
C TYR A 326 -3.88 11.40 -23.10
N LEU A 327 -3.21 10.40 -23.67
CA LEU A 327 -3.18 10.21 -25.13
C LEU A 327 -4.53 9.78 -25.73
N LEU A 328 -5.32 9.01 -24.98
CA LEU A 328 -6.58 8.45 -25.47
C LEU A 328 -7.78 9.40 -25.30
N ASP A 329 -7.80 10.20 -24.23
CA ASP A 329 -8.93 11.06 -23.83
C ASP A 329 -8.45 12.52 -23.62
N GLY A 330 -7.63 12.99 -24.58
CA GLY A 330 -6.88 14.26 -24.55
C GLY A 330 -7.70 15.55 -24.60
N SER A 331 -8.93 15.56 -24.06
CA SER A 331 -9.69 16.79 -23.89
C SER A 331 -8.93 17.75 -22.98
N LYS A 332 -8.95 19.06 -23.30
CA LYS A 332 -8.28 20.09 -22.47
C LYS A 332 -8.73 20.00 -21.00
N LYS A 333 -10.01 19.74 -20.77
CA LYS A 333 -10.59 19.51 -19.43
C LYS A 333 -9.89 18.39 -18.67
N ASN A 334 -9.78 17.20 -19.26
CA ASN A 334 -9.17 16.04 -18.59
C ASN A 334 -7.68 16.25 -18.33
N ILE A 335 -6.96 16.87 -19.28
CA ILE A 335 -5.53 17.17 -19.14
C ILE A 335 -5.28 18.13 -17.98
N LEU A 336 -5.99 19.26 -17.95
CA LEU A 336 -5.86 20.25 -16.88
C LEU A 336 -6.24 19.66 -15.52
N THR A 337 -7.25 18.80 -15.48
CA THR A 337 -7.67 18.09 -14.27
C THR A 337 -6.57 17.18 -13.74
N ILE A 338 -5.94 16.37 -14.60
CA ILE A 338 -4.83 15.48 -14.21
C ILE A 338 -3.66 16.30 -13.67
N ILE A 339 -3.25 17.36 -14.40
CA ILE A 339 -2.14 18.23 -13.99
C ILE A 339 -2.43 18.87 -12.64
N ALA A 340 -3.61 19.46 -12.45
CA ALA A 340 -4.01 20.09 -11.19
C ALA A 340 -4.01 19.08 -10.04
N THR A 341 -4.49 17.86 -10.28
CA THR A 341 -4.48 16.79 -9.29
C THR A 341 -3.07 16.41 -8.87
N VAL A 342 -2.16 16.24 -9.85
CA VAL A 342 -0.75 15.88 -9.60
C VAL A 342 -0.03 17.01 -8.85
N ILE A 343 -0.17 18.26 -9.29
CA ILE A 343 0.46 19.42 -8.63
C ILE A 343 -0.01 19.54 -7.19
N GLY A 344 -1.33 19.47 -6.96
CA GLY A 344 -1.90 19.51 -5.62
C GLY A 344 -1.42 18.37 -4.73
N ALA A 345 -1.30 17.17 -5.30
CA ALA A 345 -0.80 15.99 -4.59
C ALA A 345 0.66 16.13 -4.16
N LEU A 346 1.51 16.70 -5.03
CA LEU A 346 2.94 16.85 -4.80
C LEU A 346 3.30 18.02 -3.88
N ILE A 347 2.59 19.15 -3.99
CA ILE A 347 2.88 20.35 -3.19
C ILE A 347 2.35 20.18 -1.76
N LEU A 348 1.15 19.60 -1.60
CA LEU A 348 0.49 19.50 -0.32
C LEU A 348 0.36 18.04 0.13
N ASN A 349 -0.60 17.31 -0.42
CA ASN A 349 -0.83 15.88 -0.18
C ASN A 349 -1.92 15.36 -1.13
N MET A 350 -2.11 14.04 -1.18
CA MET A 350 -3.08 13.42 -2.09
C MET A 350 -4.53 13.90 -1.92
N ALA A 351 -4.95 14.23 -0.69
CA ALA A 351 -6.29 14.71 -0.43
C ALA A 351 -6.50 16.11 -1.05
N ALA A 352 -5.51 17.00 -0.88
CA ALA A 352 -5.51 18.30 -1.53
C ALA A 352 -5.46 18.17 -3.07
N GLY A 353 -4.64 17.24 -3.59
CA GLY A 353 -4.61 16.90 -5.01
C GLY A 353 -5.99 16.50 -5.54
N PHE A 354 -6.68 15.60 -4.84
CA PHE A 354 -8.05 15.22 -5.18
C PHE A 354 -9.01 16.42 -5.22
N ILE A 355 -8.99 17.27 -4.20
CA ILE A 355 -9.85 18.47 -4.14
C ILE A 355 -9.56 19.41 -5.30
N PHE A 356 -8.28 19.71 -5.58
CA PHE A 356 -7.92 20.58 -6.70
C PHE A 356 -8.35 19.99 -8.05
N GLY A 357 -8.17 18.69 -8.25
CA GLY A 357 -8.66 17.99 -9.42
C GLY A 357 -10.17 18.14 -9.62
N MET A 358 -10.94 17.87 -8.57
CA MET A 358 -12.40 18.01 -8.58
C MET A 358 -12.84 19.44 -8.93
N VAL A 359 -12.25 20.45 -8.28
CA VAL A 359 -12.55 21.86 -8.53
C VAL A 359 -12.27 22.23 -9.97
N VAL A 360 -11.08 21.91 -10.48
CA VAL A 360 -10.70 22.24 -11.87
C VAL A 360 -11.62 21.55 -12.88
N TYR A 361 -11.94 20.27 -12.68
CA TYR A 361 -12.83 19.55 -13.57
C TYR A 361 -14.20 20.21 -13.67
N TYR A 362 -14.85 20.47 -12.53
CA TYR A 362 -16.21 21.02 -12.51
C TYR A 362 -16.28 22.48 -12.96
N LEU A 363 -15.25 23.28 -12.70
CA LEU A 363 -15.17 24.64 -13.22
C LEU A 363 -15.11 24.64 -14.75
N ILE A 364 -14.25 23.80 -15.34
CA ILE A 364 -14.14 23.72 -16.80
C ILE A 364 -15.41 23.13 -17.41
N ASP A 365 -15.98 22.08 -16.81
CA ASP A 365 -17.23 21.46 -17.27
C ASP A 365 -18.39 22.46 -17.30
N LYS A 366 -18.50 23.31 -16.27
CA LYS A 366 -19.49 24.39 -16.22
C LYS A 366 -19.26 25.45 -17.30
N ILE A 367 -18.00 25.82 -17.57
CA ILE A 367 -17.66 26.77 -18.62
C ILE A 367 -17.98 26.21 -20.00
N GLU A 368 -17.69 24.93 -20.25
CA GLU A 368 -17.99 24.25 -21.52
C GLU A 368 -19.50 24.13 -21.76
N LYS A 369 -20.30 23.89 -20.72
CA LYS A 369 -21.77 23.81 -20.82
C LYS A 369 -22.49 25.14 -21.02
N ASN A 370 -21.83 26.25 -20.68
CA ASN A 370 -22.37 27.61 -20.82
C ASN A 370 -21.95 28.29 -22.13
N LYS A 371 -21.17 27.60 -22.98
CA LYS A 371 -20.87 27.97 -24.36
C LYS A 371 -21.78 27.19 -25.30
#